data_AF-W2CUJ1-F1
#
_entry.id   AF-W2CUJ1-F1
#
_cell.length_a   1.000
_cell.length_b   1.000
_cell.length_c   1.000
_cell.angle_alpha   90.00
_cell.angle_beta   90.00
_cell.angle_gamma   90.00
#
_symmetry.space_group_name_H-M   'P 1'
#
loop_
_entity.id
_entity.type
_entity.pdbx_description
1 polymer ?
#
loop_
_entity_poly.entity_id
_entity_poly.type
_entity_poly.pdbx_seq_one_letter_code
_entity_poly.pdbx_strand_id
1 'polypeptide(L)' 'INQRVEVDSIRCDFDRYPYEVTTYARQFIVRPSNVTERNLITTCTLQNAVRSDNNPQGFLMEHFLVRENRDIQTYKR' A
#
# COMPACT_ATOMS: atom_id res chain seq x y z
N ILE A 1 14.76 -14.10 5.88
CA ILE A 1 14.53 -12.74 5.31
C ILE A 1 13.18 -12.31 5.83
N ASN A 2 13.09 -11.16 6.51
CA ASN A 2 11.84 -10.62 7.03
C ASN A 2 11.47 -9.36 6.25
N GLN A 3 10.18 -9.15 5.99
CA GLN A 3 9.69 -7.94 5.33
C GLN A 3 8.60 -7.31 6.19
N ARG A 4 8.67 -5.99 6.32
CA ARG A 4 7.67 -5.18 7.00
C ARG A 4 7.31 -4.01 6.12
N VAL A 5 6.03 -3.70 6.03
CA VAL A 5 5.53 -2.49 5.38
C VAL A 5 4.92 -1.62 6.47
N GLU A 6 5.33 -0.36 6.52
CA GLU A 6 4.75 0.65 7.40
C GLU A 6 3.99 1.64 6.51
N VAL A 7 2.69 1.78 6.75
CA VAL A 7 1.85 2.72 6.02
C VAL A 7 1.95 4.07 6.71
N ASP A 8 2.36 5.09 5.95
CA ASP A 8 2.48 6.46 6.46
C ASP A 8 1.12 7.17 6.35
N SER A 9 0.49 7.07 5.17
CA SER A 9 -0.83 7.67 4.92
C SER A 9 -1.55 7.02 3.76
N ILE A 10 -2.88 7.15 3.76
CA ILE A 10 -3.76 6.74 2.67
C ILE A 10 -4.59 7.96 2.28
N ARG A 11 -4.49 8.36 1.01
CA ARG A 11 -5.34 9.39 0.42
C ARG A 11 -6.46 8.71 -0.35
N CYS A 12 -7.70 9.00 0.01
CA CYS A 12 -8.89 8.55 -0.69
C CYS A 12 -9.62 9.75 -1.27
N ASP A 13 -9.92 9.73 -2.57
CA ASP A 13 -10.79 10.69 -3.23
C ASP A 13 -12.19 10.08 -3.35
N PHE A 14 -13.12 10.57 -2.53
CA PHE A 14 -14.52 10.14 -2.53
C PHE A 14 -15.43 11.04 -3.37
N ASP A 15 -14.90 12.09 -4.00
CA ASP A 15 -15.68 13.03 -4.80
C ASP A 15 -15.96 12.50 -6.21
N ARG A 16 -15.18 11.50 -6.65
CA ARG A 16 -15.29 10.90 -7.98
C ARG A 16 -15.35 9.38 -7.91
N TYR A 17 -16.38 8.81 -8.53
CA TYR A 17 -16.53 7.36 -8.68
C TYR A 17 -15.88 6.85 -9.98
N PRO A 18 -15.15 5.71 -9.99
CA PRO A 18 -14.76 4.91 -8.82
C PRO A 18 -13.71 5.65 -7.97
N TYR A 19 -13.74 5.44 -6.64
CA TYR A 19 -12.95 6.24 -5.69
C TYR A 19 -11.46 5.93 -5.80
N GLU A 20 -10.66 6.92 -6.16
CA GLU A 20 -9.22 6.74 -6.29
C GLU A 20 -8.55 6.73 -4.92
N VAL A 21 -7.67 5.76 -4.71
CA VAL A 21 -6.92 5.61 -3.46
C VAL A 21 -5.44 5.53 -3.77
N THR A 22 -4.65 6.34 -3.07
CA THR A 22 -3.18 6.27 -3.09
C THR A 22 -2.67 5.96 -1.69
N THR A 23 -1.84 4.92 -1.57
CA THR A 23 -1.17 4.57 -0.31
C THR A 23 0.29 4.96 -0.40
N TYR A 24 0.77 5.67 0.62
CA TYR A 24 2.18 6.01 0.81
C TYR A 24 2.71 5.18 1.97
N ALA A 25 3.75 4.41 1.72
CA ALA A 25 4.31 3.48 2.69
C ALA A 25 5.82 3.34 2.52
N ARG A 26 6.45 2.81 3.57
CA ARG A 26 7.85 2.40 3.55
C ARG A 26 7.95 0.89 3.73
N GLN A 27 8.70 0.24 2.85
CA GLN A 27 8.99 -1.18 2.96
C GLN A 27 10.40 -1.40 3.50
N PHE A 28 10.52 -2.20 4.55
CA PHE A 28 11.77 -2.65 5.13
C PHE A 28 12.00 -4.11 4.77
N ILE A 29 13.14 -4.41 4.16
CA ILE A 29 13.59 -5.76 3.86
C ILE A 29 14.77 -6.07 4.76
N VAL A 30 14.51 -6.85 5.80
CA VAL A 30 15.48 -7.20 6.84
C VAL A 30 16.12 -8.54 6.51
N ARG A 31 17.45 -8.51 6.34
CA ARG A 31 18.32 -9.68 6.20
C ARG A 31 19.25 -9.76 7.40
N PRO A 32 19.94 -10.89 7.63
CA PRO A 32 20.86 -11.03 8.76
C PRO A 32 21.94 -9.94 8.83
N SER A 33 22.45 -9.49 7.68
CA SER A 33 23.58 -8.55 7.58
C SER A 33 23.20 -7.11 7.22
N ASN A 34 21.99 -6.87 6.71
CA ASN A 34 21.57 -5.54 6.27
C ASN A 34 20.05 -5.35 6.31
N VAL A 35 19.66 -4.08 6.32
CA VAL A 35 18.29 -3.62 6.13
C VAL A 35 18.26 -2.76 4.89
N THR A 36 17.34 -3.05 3.98
CA THR A 36 17.04 -2.21 2.81
C THR A 36 15.69 -1.55 3.00
N GLU A 37 15.65 -0.23 2.91
CA GLU A 37 14.42 0.56 2.91
C GLU A 37 14.01 0.91 1.49
N ARG A 38 12.72 0.81 1.20
CA ARG A 38 12.13 1.16 -0.10
C ARG A 38 10.96 2.10 0.09
N ASN A 39 10.85 3.07 -0.81
CA ASN A 39 9.66 3.89 -0.95
C ASN A 39 8.62 3.06 -1.69
N LEU A 40 7.44 2.89 -1.09
CA LEU A 40 6.35 2.11 -1.65
C LEU A 40 5.13 3.01 -1.83
N ILE A 41 4.78 3.29 -3.08
CA ILE A 41 3.57 4.02 -3.44
C ILE A 41 2.70 3.09 -4.26
N THR A 42 1.45 2.90 -3.83
CA THR A 42 0.47 2.09 -4.56
C THR A 42 -0.79 2.88 -4.82
N THR A 43 -1.47 2.55 -5.91
CA THR A 43 -2.77 3.13 -6.28
C THR A 43 -3.77 2.04 -6.54
N CYS A 44 -5.03 2.27 -6.20
CA CYS A 44 -6.15 1.43 -6.58
C CYS A 44 -7.42 2.26 -6.71
N THR A 45 -8.48 1.62 -7.19
CA THR A 45 -9.84 2.19 -7.21
C THR A 45 -10.74 1.39 -6.30
N LEU A 46 -11.58 2.04 -5.49
CA LEU A 46 -12.63 1.40 -4.72
C LEU A 46 -13.98 1.54 -5.43
N GLN A 47 -14.65 0.42 -5.63
CA GLN A 47 -16.01 0.35 -6.12
C GLN A 47 -16.96 -0.08 -5.03
N ASN A 48 -18.21 0.38 -5.08
CA ASN A 48 -19.20 -0.05 -4.09
C ASN A 48 -19.51 -1.53 -4.31
N ALA A 49 -19.51 -2.29 -3.23
CA ALA A 49 -19.88 -3.69 -3.19
C ALA A 49 -20.95 -3.92 -2.11
N VAL A 50 -21.68 -5.03 -2.23
CA VAL A 50 -22.69 -5.41 -1.24
C VAL A 50 -22.00 -5.67 0.10
N ARG A 51 -22.47 -4.98 1.15
CA ARG A 51 -22.00 -5.20 2.52
C ARG A 51 -22.41 -6.59 2.98
N SER A 52 -21.48 -7.30 3.61
CA SER A 52 -21.69 -8.63 4.19
C SER A 52 -20.76 -8.81 5.38
N ASP A 53 -20.94 -9.89 6.14
CA ASP A 53 -20.03 -10.24 7.22
C ASP A 53 -18.58 -10.37 6.75
N ASN A 54 -18.37 -10.80 5.50
CA ASN A 54 -17.05 -10.93 4.88
C ASN A 54 -16.55 -9.64 4.19
N ASN A 55 -17.42 -8.65 3.97
CA ASN A 55 -17.06 -7.32 3.45
C ASN A 55 -17.89 -6.23 4.13
N PRO A 56 -17.65 -5.94 5.42
CA PRO A 56 -18.46 -4.98 6.17
C PRO A 56 -18.33 -3.55 5.65
N GLN A 57 -17.20 -3.24 5.00
CA GLN A 57 -16.93 -1.92 4.43
C GLN A 57 -17.70 -1.68 3.13
N GLY A 58 -18.04 -2.75 2.39
CA GLY A 58 -18.81 -2.66 1.15
C GLY A 58 -18.02 -2.02 0.02
N PHE A 59 -16.71 -2.28 -0.04
CA PHE A 59 -15.87 -1.85 -1.16
C PHE A 59 -15.20 -3.04 -1.83
N LEU A 60 -15.09 -2.98 -3.15
CA LEU A 60 -14.21 -3.83 -3.95
C LEU A 60 -13.01 -3.01 -4.38
N MET A 61 -11.81 -3.49 -4.05
CA MET A 61 -10.57 -2.90 -4.54
C MET A 61 -10.26 -3.45 -5.93
N GLU A 62 -10.12 -2.55 -6.90
CA GLU A 62 -9.75 -2.88 -8.27
C GLU A 62 -8.54 -2.07 -8.73
N HIS A 63 -7.93 -2.49 -9.85
CA HIS A 63 -6.81 -1.80 -10.48
C HIS A 63 -5.64 -1.50 -9.54
N PHE A 64 -5.35 -2.41 -8.62
CA PHE A 64 -4.21 -2.27 -7.71
C PHE A 64 -2.90 -2.25 -8.50
N LEU A 65 -2.13 -1.19 -8.35
CA LEU A 65 -0.88 -0.96 -9.06
C LEU A 65 0.17 -0.41 -8.11
N VAL A 66 1.39 -0.94 -8.21
CA VAL A 66 2.57 -0.37 -7.56
C VAL A 66 3.14 0.73 -8.45
N ARG A 67 3.01 1.98 -8.00
CA ARG A 67 3.52 3.18 -8.71
C ARG A 67 5.00 3.41 -8.43
N GLU A 68 5.42 3.20 -7.20
CA GLU A 68 6.82 3.29 -6.80
C GLU A 68 7.17 2.11 -5.88
N ASN A 69 8.31 1.50 -6.14
CA ASN A 69 8.95 0.53 -5.25
C ASN A 69 10.45 0.67 -5.40
N ARG A 70 11.01 1.74 -4.84
CA ARG A 70 12.39 2.16 -5.11
C ARG A 70 13.21 2.13 -3.83
N ASP A 71 14.42 1.60 -3.92
CA ASP A 71 15.35 1.59 -2.79
C ASP A 71 15.72 3.03 -2.40
N ILE A 72 15.58 3.34 -1.13
CA ILE A 72 15.95 4.64 -0.54
C ILE A 72 17.34 4.53 0.06
N GLN A 73 17.57 3.49 0.86
CA GLN A 73 18.85 3.25 1.52
C GLN A 73 19.03 1.78 1.90
N THR A 74 20.29 1.38 2.06
CA THR A 74 20.65 0.09 2.66
C THR A 74 21.76 0.31 3.68
N TYR A 75 21.58 -0.22 4.89
CA TYR A 75 22.56 -0.12 5.97
C TYR A 75 22.80 -1.48 6.62
N LYS A 76 23.99 -1.66 7.21
CA LYS A 76 24.32 -2.88 7.96
C LYS A 76 23.57 -2.88 9.30
N ARG A 77 23.20 -4.07 9.75
CA ARG A 77 22.63 -4.26 11.08
C ARG A 77 23.72 -4.41 12.13
#